data_AF-A0A348S5H8-F1
#
_entry.id   AF-A0A348S5H8-F1
#
_cell.length_a   1.000
_cell.length_b   1.000
_cell.length_c   1.000
_cell.angle_alpha   90.00
_cell.angle_beta   90.00
_cell.angle_gamma   90.00
#
_symmetry.space_group_name_H-M   'P 1'
#
loop_
_entity.id
_entity.type
_entity.pdbx_description
1 polymer ?
#
loop_
_entity_poly.entity_id
_entity_poly.type
_entity_poly.pdbx_seq_one_letter_code
_entity_poly.pdbx_strand_id
1 'polypeptide(L)' 'DTESHSIRVLNTRTGRLELIAGTGKRGDGPDGPALRCQLARPHGIFVAKDGSVYVGDSENHRVRRLHRTTVDEY' A
#
# COMPACT_ATOMS: atom_id res chain seq x y z
N ASP A 1 7.53 3.12 1.76
CA ASP A 1 8.28 4.38 1.66
C ASP A 1 7.63 5.36 2.62
N THR A 2 8.12 5.35 3.86
CA THR A 2 7.46 5.95 5.01
C THR A 2 7.31 7.46 4.87
N GLU A 3 8.38 8.13 4.45
CA GLU A 3 8.41 9.60 4.33
C GLU A 3 7.72 10.09 3.05
N SER A 4 7.63 9.24 2.01
CA SER A 4 6.78 9.52 0.85
C SER A 4 5.33 9.09 1.04
N HIS A 5 4.91 8.72 2.26
CA HIS A 5 3.53 8.33 2.59
C HIS A 5 2.90 7.33 1.61
N SER A 6 3.69 6.34 1.20
CA SER A 6 3.31 5.41 0.14
C SER A 6 3.85 4.00 0.35
N ILE A 7 3.17 3.04 -0.27
CA ILE A 7 3.60 1.64 -0.36
C ILE A 7 4.01 1.39 -1.81
N ARG A 8 5.22 0.84 -1.97
CA ARG A 8 5.83 0.54 -3.26
C ARG A 8 6.30 -0.90 -3.28
N VAL A 9 6.31 -1.50 -4.45
CA VAL A 9 6.88 -2.83 -4.70
C VAL A 9 8.01 -2.71 -5.71
N LEU A 10 9.09 -3.47 -5.53
CA LEU A 10 10.15 -3.59 -6.51
C LEU A 10 9.84 -4.74 -7.46
N ASN A 11 9.72 -4.45 -8.75
CA ASN A 11 9.68 -5.46 -9.78
C ASN A 11 11.10 -6.00 -10.02
N THR A 12 11.39 -7.20 -9.54
CA THR A 12 12.74 -7.79 -9.57
C THR A 12 13.22 -8.15 -10.97
N ARG A 13 12.32 -8.27 -11.96
CA ARG A 13 12.68 -8.54 -13.36
C ARG A 13 13.14 -7.28 -14.09
N THR A 14 12.48 -6.15 -13.80
CA THR A 14 12.73 -4.88 -14.50
C THR A 14 13.56 -3.89 -13.69
N GLY A 15 13.74 -4.13 -12.39
CA GLY A 15 14.38 -3.22 -11.45
C GLY A 15 13.57 -1.95 -11.14
N ARG A 16 12.29 -1.88 -11.54
CA ARG A 16 11.45 -0.69 -11.35
C ARG A 16 10.65 -0.74 -10.05
N LEU A 17 10.54 0.41 -9.39
CA LEU A 17 9.61 0.60 -8.27
C LEU A 17 8.22 0.95 -8.80
N GLU A 18 7.22 0.21 -8.38
CA GLU A 18 5.81 0.42 -8.72
C GLU A 18 5.04 0.89 -7.48
N LEU A 19 4.22 1.93 -7.63
CA LEU A 19 3.37 2.45 -6.55
C LEU A 19 2.12 1.56 -6.44
N ILE A 20 1.83 1.04 -5.24
CA ILE A 20 0.68 0.15 -5.00
C ILE A 20 -0.35 0.74 -4.01
N ALA A 21 0.05 1.69 -3.17
CA ALA A 21 -0.88 2.49 -2.37
C ALA A 21 -0.27 3.81 -1.93
N GLY A 22 -1.13 4.76 -1.56
CA GLY A 22 -0.71 6.10 -1.16
C GLY A 22 -0.76 7.08 -2.33
N THR A 23 -0.98 8.35 -2.00
CA THR A 23 -0.98 9.46 -2.97
C THR A 23 0.29 10.31 -2.92
N GLY A 24 1.21 10.01 -1.98
CA GLY A 24 2.34 10.87 -1.65
C GLY A 24 2.01 12.01 -0.69
N LYS A 25 0.73 12.26 -0.41
CA LYS A 25 0.28 13.25 0.58
C LYS A 25 -0.06 12.58 1.90
N ARG A 26 0.43 13.16 3.00
CA ARG A 26 0.06 12.79 4.36
C ARG A 26 -1.44 13.00 4.58
N GLY A 27 -2.12 12.03 5.16
CA GLY A 27 -3.52 12.16 5.56
C GLY A 27 -4.17 10.81 5.87
N ASP A 28 -5.44 10.84 6.25
CA ASP A 28 -6.30 9.66 6.46
C ASP A 28 -7.30 9.56 5.31
N GLY A 29 -6.89 8.94 4.21
CA GLY A 29 -7.74 8.80 3.03
C GLY A 29 -8.85 7.77 3.22
N PRO A 30 -9.93 7.87 2.43
CA PRO A 30 -11.02 6.90 2.49
C PRO A 30 -10.53 5.51 2.08
N ASP A 31 -11.31 4.50 2.48
CA ASP A 31 -11.19 3.16 1.94
C ASP A 31 -11.57 3.13 0.44
N GLY A 32 -11.18 2.06 -0.25
CA GLY A 32 -11.44 1.87 -1.68
C GLY A 32 -10.14 1.75 -2.49
N PRO A 33 -10.03 2.40 -3.67
CA PRO A 33 -8.85 2.30 -4.51
C PRO A 33 -7.57 2.71 -3.75
N ALA A 34 -6.63 1.79 -3.61
CA ALA A 34 -5.42 1.98 -2.82
C ALA A 34 -4.58 3.20 -3.26
N LEU A 35 -4.58 3.52 -4.55
CA LEU A 35 -3.88 4.67 -5.14
C LEU A 35 -4.57 6.03 -4.85
N ARG A 36 -5.77 6.03 -4.25
CA ARG A 36 -6.49 7.25 -3.83
C ARG A 36 -6.48 7.42 -2.30
N CYS A 37 -6.08 6.40 -1.55
CA CYS A 37 -5.97 6.48 -0.11
C CYS A 37 -4.71 7.28 0.29
N GLN A 38 -4.89 8.39 1.00
CA GLN A 38 -3.80 9.07 1.71
C GLN A 38 -3.39 8.23 2.92
N LEU A 39 -2.08 8.13 3.16
CA LEU A 39 -1.49 7.42 4.29
C LEU A 39 -0.70 8.42 5.14
N ALA A 40 -0.37 8.04 6.38
CA ALA A 40 0.43 8.84 7.29
C ALA A 40 1.52 7.98 7.94
N ARG A 41 2.73 8.08 7.36
CA ARG A 41 3.95 7.36 7.76
C ARG A 41 3.70 5.86 8.00
N PRO A 42 3.45 5.09 6.92
CA PRO A 42 3.36 3.64 7.05
C PRO A 42 4.74 3.05 7.38
N HIS A 43 4.86 2.35 8.52
CA HIS A 43 6.13 1.77 8.99
C HIS A 43 6.19 0.25 8.89
N GLY A 44 5.07 -0.43 9.16
CA GLY A 44 4.99 -1.89 9.15
C GLY A 44 4.38 -2.41 7.87
N ILE A 45 4.89 -3.54 7.37
CA ILE A 45 4.29 -4.27 6.25
C ILE A 45 4.34 -5.78 6.52
N PHE A 46 3.25 -6.47 6.19
CA PHE A 46 3.18 -7.93 6.20
C PHE A 46 2.41 -8.42 4.98
N VAL A 47 2.96 -9.41 4.27
CA VAL A 47 2.31 -10.03 3.11
C VAL A 47 1.79 -11.39 3.55
N ALA A 48 0.46 -11.57 3.49
CA ALA A 48 -0.20 -12.82 3.82
C ALA A 48 -0.09 -13.84 2.67
N LYS A 49 -0.39 -15.12 2.96
CA LYS A 49 -0.28 -16.23 1.99
C LYS A 49 -1.22 -16.08 0.78
N ASP A 50 -2.36 -15.42 0.97
CA ASP A 50 -3.32 -15.08 -0.09
C ASP A 50 -2.84 -13.90 -0.97
N GLY A 51 -1.71 -13.29 -0.62
CA GLY A 51 -1.16 -12.11 -1.29
C GLY A 51 -1.74 -10.78 -0.78
N SER A 52 -2.63 -10.79 0.22
CA SER A 52 -3.07 -9.56 0.88
C SER A 52 -1.90 -8.87 1.58
N VAL A 53 -1.85 -7.54 1.54
CA VAL A 53 -0.81 -6.74 2.19
C VAL A 53 -1.40 -5.97 3.36
N TYR A 54 -0.88 -6.22 4.56
CA TYR A 54 -1.22 -5.48 5.76
C TYR A 54 -0.19 -4.40 6.00
N VAL A 55 -0.66 -3.20 6.31
CA VAL A 55 0.16 -1.99 6.46
C VAL A 55 -0.14 -1.34 7.80
N GLY A 56 0.90 -1.09 8.59
CA GLY A 56 0.81 -0.28 9.80
C GLY A 56 0.89 1.21 9.45
N ASP A 57 -0.28 1.84 9.27
CA ASP A 57 -0.42 3.27 8.95
C ASP A 57 -0.33 4.10 10.23
N SER A 58 0.90 4.35 10.66
CA SER A 58 1.24 4.56 12.07
C SER A 58 0.70 5.87 12.64
N GLU A 59 0.77 6.96 11.88
CA GLU A 59 0.27 8.26 12.35
C GLU A 59 -1.25 8.43 12.15
N ASN A 60 -1.88 7.51 11.44
CA ASN A 60 -3.33 7.40 11.43
C ASN A 60 -3.84 6.41 12.49
N HIS A 61 -2.95 5.74 13.23
CA HIS A 61 -3.28 4.73 14.24
C HIS A 61 -4.14 3.58 13.69
N ARG A 62 -3.85 3.14 12.45
CA ARG A 62 -4.63 2.11 11.76
C ARG A 62 -3.75 0.98 11.26
N VAL A 63 -4.35 -0.22 11.20
CA VAL A 63 -3.88 -1.29 10.33
C VAL A 63 -4.77 -1.27 9.09
N ARG A 64 -4.18 -1.16 7.91
CA ARG A 64 -4.89 -1.21 6.62
C ARG A 64 -4.59 -2.51 5.89
N ARG A 65 -5.56 -3.01 5.14
CA ARG A 65 -5.41 -4.17 4.26
C ARG A 65 -5.59 -3.77 2.81
N LEU A 66 -4.58 -4.05 1.99
CA LEU A 66 -4.70 -4.05 0.54
C LEU A 66 -5.05 -5.46 0.10
N HIS A 67 -6.17 -5.60 -0.59
CA HIS A 67 -6.53 -6.86 -1.23
C HIS A 67 -5.71 -7.06 -2.48
N ARG A 68 -5.24 -8.28 -2.70
CA ARG A 68 -4.77 -8.67 -4.01
C ARG A 68 -5.98 -8.82 -4.92
N THR A 69 -6.16 -7.87 -5.84
CA THR A 69 -7.11 -8.09 -6.93
C THR A 69 -6.44 -9.09 -7.88
N THR A 70 -6.93 -10.33 -7.92
CA THR A 70 -6.67 -11.16 -9.10
C THR A 70 -7.40 -10.48 -10.24
N VAL A 71 -6.66 -10.05 -11.26
CA VAL A 71 -7.29 -9.95 -12.57
C VAL A 71 -7.56 -11.40 -12.95
N ASP A 72 -8.79 -11.84 -12.74
CA ASP A 72 -9.27 -13.06 -13.35
C ASP A 72 -9.17 -12.81 -14.86
N GLU A 73 -8.15 -13.39 -15.50
CA GLU A 73 -8.07 -13.43 -16.96
C GLU A 73 -9.30 -14.22 -17.45
N TYR A 74 -10.11 -13.58 -18.29
CA TYR A 74 -11.17 -14.25 -19.05
C TYR A 74 -10.58 -15.17 -20.12
#